data_AF-A0A4D5S4X7-F1
#
_entry.id   AF-A0A4D5S4X7-F1
#
_cell.length_a   1.000
_cell.length_b   1.000
_cell.length_c   1.000
_cell.angle_alpha   90.00
_cell.angle_beta   90.00
_cell.angle_gamma   90.00
#
_symmetry.space_group_name_H-M   'P 1'
#
loop_
_entity.id
_entity.type
_entity.pdbx_description
1 polymer ?
#
loop_
_entity_poly.entity_id
_entity_poly.type
_entity_poly.pdbx_seq_one_letter_code
_entity_poly.pdbx_strand_id
1 'polypeptide(L)'
;MIMAFSILLTVVLICELGAAIAAYVYRSKIESALRTAATNSVDKYFNDTEVEKLWDDIQSNLHCCGANSTDDFRGKIPSSCCENKPTTCDAAHAYKITCIDALINKFKEKIVYVGVTGIIICFIEVVGIIFGCCPAQSIKKYEVV
;
A
#
# COMPACT_ATOMS: atom_id res chain seq x y z
N MET A 1 32.08 4.39 -16.91
CA MET A 1 30.83 3.69 -16.56
C MET A 1 30.49 3.79 -15.07
N ILE A 2 31.45 3.58 -14.15
CA ILE A 2 31.23 3.61 -12.69
C ILE A 2 30.72 4.99 -12.18
N MET A 3 31.20 6.11 -12.74
CA MET A 3 30.69 7.44 -12.39
C MET A 3 29.21 7.63 -12.75
N ALA A 4 28.77 7.14 -13.92
CA ALA A 4 27.37 7.22 -14.32
C ALA A 4 26.47 6.38 -13.39
N PHE A 5 26.95 5.20 -12.97
CA PHE A 5 26.27 4.37 -11.98
C PHE A 5 26.09 5.09 -10.64
N SER A 6 27.14 5.74 -10.11
CA SER A 6 27.03 6.50 -8.86
C SER A 6 26.09 7.70 -8.95
N ILE A 7 26.06 8.39 -10.10
CA ILE A 7 25.12 9.49 -10.34
C ILE A 7 23.67 8.97 -10.32
N LEU A 8 23.42 7.85 -11.00
CA LEU A 8 22.09 7.23 -11.00
C LEU A 8 21.64 6.81 -9.60
N LEU A 9 22.50 6.16 -8.82
CA LEU A 9 22.18 5.81 -7.42
C LEU A 9 21.86 7.05 -6.56
N THR A 10 22.57 8.16 -6.79
CA THR A 10 22.29 9.41 -6.07
C THR A 10 20.90 9.97 -6.42
N VAL A 11 20.51 9.88 -7.69
CA VAL A 11 19.16 10.29 -8.12
C VAL A 11 18.10 9.38 -7.50
N VAL A 12 18.32 8.06 -7.47
CA VAL A 12 17.38 7.11 -6.84
C VAL A 12 17.22 7.40 -5.35
N LEU A 13 18.32 7.64 -4.63
CA LEU A 13 18.27 7.99 -3.20
C LEU A 13 17.44 9.26 -2.93
N ILE A 14 17.58 10.28 -3.78
CA ILE A 14 16.76 11.52 -3.67
C ILE A 14 15.28 11.21 -3.92
N CYS A 15 14.98 10.37 -4.92
CA CYS A 15 13.61 9.94 -5.19
C CYS A 15 13.02 9.13 -4.03
N GLU A 16 13.79 8.24 -3.40
CA GLU A 16 13.35 7.44 -2.26
C GLU A 16 13.00 8.32 -1.05
N LEU A 17 13.87 9.27 -0.71
CA LEU A 17 13.60 10.26 0.35
C LEU A 17 12.38 11.13 0.04
N GLY A 18 12.26 11.58 -1.21
CA GLY A 18 11.10 12.35 -1.67
C GLY A 18 9.80 11.56 -1.55
N ALA A 19 9.80 10.29 -1.97
CA ALA A 19 8.65 9.40 -1.86
C ALA A 19 8.28 9.12 -0.39
N ALA A 20 9.27 8.91 0.48
CA ALA A 20 9.04 8.71 1.91
C ALA A 20 8.39 9.94 2.57
N ILE A 21 8.90 11.14 2.28
CA ILE A 21 8.31 12.40 2.78
C ILE A 21 6.89 12.58 2.23
N ALA A 22 6.68 12.37 0.93
CA ALA A 22 5.37 12.50 0.31
C ALA A 22 4.36 11.52 0.92
N ALA A 23 4.74 10.25 1.11
CA ALA A 23 3.90 9.24 1.76
C ALA A 23 3.51 9.66 3.17
N TYR A 24 4.44 10.23 3.94
CA TYR A 24 4.16 10.73 5.29
C TYR A 24 3.20 11.93 5.28
N VAL A 25 3.45 12.92 4.43
CA VAL A 25 2.65 14.15 4.33
C VAL A 25 1.23 13.86 3.82
N TYR A 26 1.10 13.00 2.81
CA TYR A 26 -0.19 12.71 2.17
C TYR A 26 -0.96 11.54 2.81
N ARG A 27 -0.47 10.93 3.89
CA ARG A 27 -1.11 9.77 4.53
C ARG A 27 -2.61 9.95 4.80
N SER A 28 -3.01 11.11 5.31
CA SER A 28 -4.42 11.40 5.63
C SER A 28 -5.27 11.62 4.38
N LYS A 29 -4.69 12.27 3.36
CA LYS A 29 -5.36 12.45 2.06
C LYS A 29 -5.59 11.10 1.38
N ILE A 30 -4.59 10.22 1.40
CA ILE A 30 -4.70 8.86 0.84
C ILE A 30 -5.82 8.09 1.54
N GLU A 31 -5.89 8.13 2.87
CA GLU A 31 -6.99 7.48 3.60
C GLU A 31 -8.36 8.03 3.18
N SER A 32 -8.50 9.36 3.13
CA SER A 32 -9.78 9.98 2.74
C SER A 32 -10.17 9.66 1.28
N ALA A 33 -9.21 9.67 0.35
CA ALA A 33 -9.43 9.34 -1.04
C ALA A 33 -9.85 7.87 -1.20
N LEU A 34 -9.21 6.97 -0.44
CA LEU A 34 -9.54 5.55 -0.42
C LEU A 34 -10.96 5.31 0.11
N ARG A 35 -11.35 5.98 1.20
CA ARG A 35 -12.73 5.92 1.73
C ARG A 35 -13.75 6.38 0.69
N THR A 36 -13.51 7.52 0.04
CA THR A 36 -14.41 8.04 -0.99
C THR A 36 -14.50 7.11 -2.20
N ALA A 37 -13.37 6.59 -2.68
CA ALA A 37 -13.33 5.66 -3.80
C ALA A 37 -14.07 4.35 -3.48
N ALA A 38 -13.87 3.81 -2.27
CA ALA A 38 -14.55 2.61 -1.81
C ALA A 38 -16.06 2.83 -1.67
N THR A 39 -16.47 3.97 -1.12
CA THR A 39 -17.91 4.33 -0.99
C THR A 39 -18.58 4.40 -2.37
N ASN A 40 -17.94 5.08 -3.32
CA ASN A 40 -18.47 5.18 -4.69
C ASN A 40 -18.47 3.83 -5.42
N SER A 41 -17.57 2.92 -5.06
CA SER A 41 -17.49 1.58 -5.63
C SER A 41 -18.58 0.66 -5.05
N VAL A 42 -18.80 0.67 -3.72
CA VAL A 42 -19.78 -0.20 -3.07
C VAL A 42 -21.21 0.13 -3.52
N ASP A 43 -21.51 1.39 -3.87
CA ASP A 43 -22.80 1.78 -4.46
C ASP A 43 -23.15 1.02 -5.76
N LYS A 44 -22.13 0.52 -6.48
CA LYS A 44 -22.32 -0.25 -7.72
C LYS A 44 -22.41 -1.76 -7.48
N TYR A 45 -22.26 -2.23 -6.25
CA TYR A 45 -22.21 -3.64 -5.90
C TYR A 45 -23.38 -4.45 -6.50
N PHE A 46 -24.61 -3.98 -6.38
CA PHE A 46 -25.80 -4.71 -6.90
C PHE A 46 -26.08 -4.51 -8.39
N ASN A 47 -25.35 -3.62 -9.06
CA ASN A 47 -25.59 -3.24 -10.44
C ASN A 47 -24.51 -3.77 -11.40
N ASP A 48 -23.38 -4.22 -10.87
CA ASP A 48 -22.21 -4.61 -11.64
C ASP A 48 -21.60 -5.89 -11.05
N THR A 49 -21.66 -6.97 -11.82
CA THR A 49 -21.18 -8.31 -11.41
C THR A 49 -19.67 -8.37 -11.21
N GLU A 50 -18.89 -7.52 -11.87
CA GLU A 50 -17.43 -7.47 -11.66
C GLU A 50 -17.12 -6.80 -10.32
N VAL A 51 -17.84 -5.73 -10.00
CA VAL A 51 -17.75 -5.03 -8.71
C VAL A 51 -18.22 -5.93 -7.57
N GLU A 52 -19.32 -6.67 -7.77
CA GLU A 52 -19.83 -7.67 -6.82
C GLU A 52 -18.76 -8.68 -6.42
N LYS A 53 -18.15 -9.36 -7.41
CA LYS A 53 -17.09 -10.35 -7.17
C LYS A 53 -15.88 -9.76 -6.45
N LEU A 54 -15.45 -8.56 -6.86
CA LEU A 54 -14.33 -7.87 -6.24
C LEU A 54 -14.59 -7.62 -4.74
N TRP A 55 -15.79 -7.13 -4.41
CA TRP A 55 -16.17 -6.88 -3.02
C TRP A 55 -16.33 -8.16 -2.21
N ASP A 56 -16.89 -9.21 -2.81
CA ASP A 56 -17.01 -10.52 -2.15
C ASP A 56 -15.66 -11.11 -1.79
N ASP A 57 -14.67 -10.98 -2.69
CA ASP A 57 -13.30 -11.41 -2.44
C ASP A 57 -12.64 -10.55 -1.37
N ILE A 58 -12.80 -9.23 -1.40
CA ILE A 58 -12.24 -8.33 -0.38
C ILE A 58 -12.81 -8.66 1.00
N GLN A 59 -14.13 -8.79 1.12
CA GLN A 59 -14.82 -9.09 2.37
C GLN A 59 -14.43 -10.46 2.93
N SER A 60 -14.37 -11.47 2.06
CA SER A 60 -13.97 -12.83 2.45
C SER A 60 -12.50 -12.93 2.85
N ASN A 61 -11.59 -12.17 2.21
CA ASN A 61 -10.16 -12.24 2.50
C ASN A 61 -9.74 -11.37 3.69
N LEU A 62 -10.40 -10.24 3.90
CA LEU A 62 -10.09 -9.30 4.98
C LEU A 62 -10.98 -9.48 6.22
N HIS A 63 -11.99 -10.35 6.16
CA HIS A 63 -12.97 -10.57 7.23
C HIS A 63 -13.61 -9.25 7.68
N CYS A 64 -14.15 -8.51 6.71
CA CYS A 64 -14.72 -7.18 6.87
C CYS A 64 -16.07 -7.08 6.17
N CYS A 65 -16.85 -6.06 6.50
CA CYS A 65 -18.12 -5.80 5.82
C CYS A 65 -18.33 -4.31 5.53
N GLY A 66 -18.77 -4.03 4.30
CA GLY A 66 -19.06 -2.67 3.84
C GLY A 66 -17.80 -1.83 3.58
N ALA A 67 -17.99 -0.69 2.91
CA ALA A 67 -16.92 0.27 2.70
C ALA A 67 -16.67 1.07 3.99
N ASN A 68 -17.72 1.70 4.53
CA ASN A 68 -17.69 2.41 5.81
C ASN A 68 -18.72 1.88 6.82
N SER A 69 -19.74 1.14 6.38
CA SER A 69 -20.72 0.53 7.29
C SER A 69 -21.41 -0.67 6.63
N THR A 70 -21.96 -1.57 7.44
CA THR A 70 -22.89 -2.61 6.98
C THR A 70 -24.15 -2.04 6.33
N ASP A 71 -24.49 -0.78 6.67
CA ASP A 71 -25.63 -0.06 6.10
C ASP A 71 -25.44 0.34 4.63
N ASP A 72 -24.20 0.26 4.10
CA ASP A 72 -23.88 0.53 2.69
C ASP A 72 -24.73 -0.36 1.75
N PHE A 73 -25.16 -1.53 2.24
CA PHE A 73 -26.00 -2.47 1.48
C PHE A 73 -27.51 -2.33 1.73
N ARG A 74 -27.96 -1.29 2.46
CA ARG A 74 -29.38 -0.98 2.72
C ARG A 74 -30.19 -2.19 3.23
N GLY A 75 -29.58 -2.97 4.12
CA GLY A 75 -30.19 -4.17 4.74
C GLY A 75 -30.07 -5.46 3.92
N LYS A 76 -29.51 -5.43 2.71
CA LYS A 76 -29.20 -6.63 1.91
C LYS A 76 -27.73 -7.03 2.07
N ILE A 77 -27.35 -7.47 3.27
CA ILE A 77 -25.95 -7.79 3.55
C ILE A 77 -25.51 -9.02 2.73
N PRO A 78 -24.40 -8.92 1.98
CA PRO A 78 -23.83 -10.05 1.24
C PRO A 78 -23.45 -11.23 2.13
N SER A 79 -23.50 -12.45 1.58
CA SER A 79 -23.04 -13.64 2.31
C SER A 79 -21.52 -13.62 2.60
N SER A 80 -20.74 -12.93 1.76
CA SER A 80 -19.30 -12.67 1.90
C SER A 80 -18.94 -11.83 3.14
N CYS A 81 -19.90 -11.06 3.69
CA CYS A 81 -19.76 -10.33 4.96
C CYS A 81 -19.88 -11.21 6.21
N CYS A 82 -20.21 -12.50 6.07
CA CYS A 82 -20.36 -13.44 7.17
C CYS A 82 -19.37 -14.60 7.03
N GLU A 83 -18.96 -15.16 8.17
CA GLU A 83 -18.11 -16.35 8.21
C GLU A 83 -18.84 -17.57 7.60
N ASN A 84 -18.13 -18.40 6.84
CA ASN A 84 -18.67 -19.60 6.15
C ASN A 84 -19.73 -19.35 5.06
N LYS A 85 -19.94 -18.10 4.63
CA LYS A 85 -20.87 -17.72 3.54
C LYS A 85 -22.26 -18.38 3.67
N PRO A 86 -22.99 -18.17 4.79
CA PRO A 86 -24.33 -18.71 4.96
C PRO A 86 -25.27 -18.17 3.88
N THR A 87 -26.35 -18.91 3.59
CA THR A 87 -27.40 -18.48 2.65
C THR A 87 -28.07 -17.16 3.05
N THR A 88 -28.03 -16.80 4.33
CA THR A 88 -28.53 -15.53 4.87
C THR A 88 -27.52 -14.98 5.87
N CYS A 89 -27.04 -13.75 5.62
CA CYS A 89 -26.16 -13.02 6.54
C CYS A 89 -26.95 -11.89 7.19
N ASP A 90 -27.17 -11.99 8.50
CA ASP A 90 -27.81 -10.93 9.28
C ASP A 90 -26.78 -9.95 9.82
N ALA A 91 -27.20 -8.71 10.07
CA ALA A 91 -26.34 -7.67 10.65
C ALA A 91 -25.72 -8.07 12.01
N ALA A 92 -26.37 -8.97 12.75
CA ALA A 92 -25.85 -9.51 14.01
C ALA A 92 -24.64 -10.44 13.83
N HIS A 93 -24.54 -11.12 12.69
CA HIS A 93 -23.50 -12.10 12.37
C HIS A 93 -22.47 -11.58 11.36
N ALA A 94 -22.70 -10.41 10.79
CA ALA A 94 -21.76 -9.75 9.88
C ALA A 94 -20.48 -9.29 10.60
N TYR A 95 -19.37 -9.23 9.86
CA TYR A 95 -18.13 -8.65 10.37
C TYR A 95 -18.34 -7.19 10.80
N LYS A 96 -17.97 -6.88 12.05
CA LYS A 96 -18.15 -5.54 12.63
C LYS A 96 -17.13 -4.51 12.14
N ILE A 97 -16.04 -4.96 11.52
CA ILE A 97 -14.99 -4.08 11.00
C ILE A 97 -15.28 -3.70 9.56
N THR A 98 -15.13 -2.42 9.24
CA THR A 98 -15.27 -1.92 7.86
C THR A 98 -14.10 -2.40 7.01
N CYS A 99 -14.30 -2.58 5.71
CA CYS A 99 -13.20 -3.05 4.85
C CYS A 99 -12.07 -2.04 4.72
N ILE A 100 -12.37 -0.74 4.81
CA ILE A 100 -11.32 0.28 4.81
C ILE A 100 -10.52 0.24 6.11
N ASP A 101 -11.15 0.07 7.27
CA ASP A 101 -10.43 -0.03 8.54
C ASP A 101 -9.63 -1.34 8.63
N ALA A 102 -10.18 -2.45 8.15
CA ALA A 102 -9.47 -3.71 8.05
C ALA A 102 -8.21 -3.58 7.18
N LEU A 103 -8.34 -2.93 6.02
CA LEU A 103 -7.22 -2.66 5.12
C LEU A 103 -6.16 -1.77 5.79
N ILE A 104 -6.56 -0.68 6.42
CA ILE A 104 -5.64 0.22 7.15
C ILE A 104 -4.93 -0.53 8.28
N ASN A 105 -5.64 -1.37 9.04
CA ASN A 105 -5.05 -2.16 10.12
C ASN A 105 -4.05 -3.18 9.60
N LYS A 106 -4.35 -3.86 8.49
CA LYS A 106 -3.40 -4.76 7.81
C LYS A 106 -2.18 -3.99 7.33
N PHE A 107 -2.37 -2.82 6.73
CA PHE A 107 -1.25 -1.96 6.34
C PHE A 107 -0.41 -1.53 7.53
N LYS A 108 -1.02 -1.07 8.63
CA LYS A 108 -0.30 -0.67 9.86
C LYS A 108 0.52 -1.81 10.46
N GLU A 109 0.01 -3.05 10.39
CA GLU A 109 0.74 -4.23 10.88
C GLU A 109 1.98 -4.53 10.02
N LYS A 110 1.90 -4.30 8.70
CA LYS A 110 2.98 -4.64 7.76
C LYS A 110 3.87 -3.47 7.35
N ILE A 111 3.48 -2.22 7.63
CA ILE A 111 4.23 -1.02 7.23
C ILE A 111 5.63 -0.98 7.83
N VAL A 112 5.81 -1.59 9.01
CA VAL A 112 7.13 -1.70 9.65
C VAL A 112 8.10 -2.50 8.77
N TYR A 113 7.64 -3.61 8.19
CA TYR A 113 8.48 -4.42 7.29
C TYR A 113 8.88 -3.63 6.03
N VAL A 114 7.94 -2.91 5.44
CA VAL A 114 8.21 -2.04 4.27
C VAL A 114 9.24 -0.96 4.62
N GLY A 115 9.09 -0.34 5.80
CA GLY A 115 10.06 0.65 6.29
C GLY A 115 11.46 0.08 6.48
N VAL A 116 11.56 -1.11 7.07
CA VAL A 116 12.84 -1.82 7.25
C VAL A 116 13.50 -2.12 5.89
N THR A 117 12.74 -2.60 4.91
CA THR A 117 13.28 -2.86 3.58
C THR A 117 13.79 -1.59 2.89
N GLY A 118 13.12 -0.45 3.05
CA GLY A 118 13.60 0.83 2.53
C GLY A 118 14.91 1.27 3.16
N ILE A 119 15.05 1.13 4.49
CA ILE A 119 16.31 1.48 5.18
C ILE A 119 17.49 0.62 4.66
N ILE A 120 17.25 -0.67 4.40
CA ILE A 120 18.26 -1.57 3.83
C ILE A 120 18.66 -1.12 2.43
N ILE A 121 17.69 -0.75 1.58
CA ILE A 121 17.95 -0.23 0.23
C ILE A 121 18.79 1.04 0.30
N CYS A 122 18.38 2.04 1.09
CA CYS A 122 19.15 3.25 1.34
C CYS A 122 20.62 2.95 1.75
N PHE A 123 20.83 1.98 2.65
CA PHE A 123 22.19 1.62 3.07
C PHE A 123 23.02 1.05 1.91
N ILE A 124 22.45 0.15 1.11
CA ILE A 124 23.12 -0.45 -0.05
C ILE A 124 23.46 0.63 -1.09
N GLU A 125 22.55 1.57 -1.34
CA GLU A 125 22.79 2.67 -2.26
C GLU A 125 23.93 3.58 -1.81
N VAL A 126 23.97 3.94 -0.52
CA VAL A 126 25.07 4.73 0.05
C VAL A 126 26.41 4.00 -0.11
N VAL A 127 26.45 2.70 0.18
CA VAL A 127 27.64 1.88 -0.03
C VAL A 127 28.04 1.87 -1.52
N GLY A 128 27.08 1.72 -2.42
CA GLY A 128 27.29 1.78 -3.87
C GLY A 128 27.83 3.13 -4.35
N ILE A 129 27.38 4.24 -3.77
CA ILE A 129 27.87 5.59 -4.07
C ILE A 129 29.32 5.76 -3.57
N ILE A 130 29.64 5.29 -2.36
CA ILE A 130 31.00 5.35 -1.80
C ILE A 130 31.97 4.56 -2.69
N PHE A 131 31.64 3.32 -3.02
CA PHE A 131 32.46 2.49 -3.91
C PHE A 131 32.45 2.97 -5.38
N GLY A 132 31.43 3.72 -5.80
CA GLY A 132 31.38 4.32 -7.12
C GLY A 132 32.26 5.57 -7.24
N CYS A 133 32.26 6.43 -6.22
CA CYS A 133 32.98 7.70 -6.21
C CYS A 133 34.45 7.57 -5.75
N CYS A 134 34.71 6.86 -4.66
CA CYS A 134 36.04 6.86 -4.02
C CYS A 134 37.15 6.19 -4.87
N PRO A 135 36.93 5.01 -5.48
CA PRO A 135 37.93 4.39 -6.35
C PRO A 135 38.08 5.11 -7.70
N ALA A 136 36.98 5.66 -8.24
CA ALA A 136 37.02 6.41 -9.49
C ALA A 136 37.93 7.64 -9.39
N GLN A 137 37.96 8.30 -8.23
CA GLN A 137 38.88 9.42 -7.98
C GLN A 137 40.35 8.98 -7.89
N SER A 138 40.63 7.81 -7.29
CA SER A 138 42.00 7.27 -7.21
C SER A 138 42.54 6.81 -8.56
N ILE A 139 41.71 6.17 -9.39
CA ILE A 139 42.11 5.72 -10.75
C ILE A 139 42.36 6.93 -11.65
N LYS A 140 41.48 7.93 -11.61
CA LYS A 140 41.66 9.16 -12.39
C LYS A 140 42.94 9.91 -12.01
N LYS A 141 43.40 9.81 -10.76
CA LYS A 141 44.66 10.40 -10.28
C LYS A 141 45.91 9.69 -10.82
N TYR A 142 45.81 8.40 -11.13
CA TYR A 142 46.91 7.58 -11.65
C TYR A 142 47.13 7.76 -13.15
N GLU A 143 46.10 8.14 -13.90
CA GLU A 143 46.17 8.37 -15.35
C GLU A 143 46.75 9.76 -15.71
N VAL A 144 46.86 10.67 -14.74
CA VAL A 144 47.43 12.03 -14.94
C VAL A 144 48.91 12.15 -14.55
N VAL A 145 49.59 11.03 -14.27
CA VAL A 145 51.03 10.96 -13.97
C VAL A 145 51.77 10.30 -15.12
#